data_AF-A0A9D5ERS4-F1
#
_entry.id   AF-A0A9D5ERS4-F1
#
_cell.length_a   1.000
_cell.length_b   1.000
_cell.length_c   1.000
_cell.angle_alpha   90.00
_cell.angle_beta   90.00
_cell.angle_gamma   90.00
#
_symmetry.space_group_name_H-M   'P 1'
#
loop_
_entity.id
_entity.type
_entity.pdbx_description
1 polymer ?
#
loop_
_entity_poly.entity_id
_entity_poly.type
_entity_poly.pdbx_seq_one_letter_code
_entity_poly.pdbx_strand_id
1 'polypeptide(L)'
;MTVVVAVLSYVAIQTIGPFAILLPFVFGHFLLFCNVFRIGTDFEVLWACWLIVIVTVTSFLDCLDWWLILALQTPLTVLLVILAMRSPRYHGIGCRKINPDLNAYLNDPKRNEGFVLRTVRRLFRFREADPTATRREEKHP
;
A
#
# COMPACT_ATOMS: atom_id res chain seq x y z
N MET A 1 -25.94 6.34 18.83
CA MET A 1 -25.02 5.71 17.84
C MET A 1 -24.34 4.45 18.39
N THR A 2 -23.86 4.43 19.64
CA THR A 2 -23.17 3.26 20.25
C THR A 2 -24.02 1.98 20.28
N VAL A 3 -25.30 2.07 20.63
CA VAL A 3 -26.22 0.90 20.67
C VAL A 3 -26.43 0.30 19.28
N VAL A 4 -26.57 1.14 18.25
CA VAL A 4 -26.74 0.70 16.86
C VAL A 4 -25.48 -0.02 16.37
N VAL A 5 -24.30 0.50 16.70
CA VAL A 5 -23.02 -0.15 16.37
C VAL A 5 -22.91 -1.50 17.08
N ALA A 6 -23.25 -1.59 18.38
CA ALA A 6 -23.18 -2.83 19.13
C ALA A 6 -24.13 -3.91 18.60
N VAL A 7 -25.38 -3.53 18.25
CA VAL A 7 -26.37 -4.46 17.70
C VAL A 7 -25.96 -4.93 16.30
N LEU A 8 -25.48 -4.03 15.43
CA LEU A 8 -24.98 -4.40 14.11
C LEU A 8 -23.75 -5.30 14.21
N SER A 9 -22.82 -5.03 15.13
CA SER A 9 -21.67 -5.89 15.38
C SER A 9 -22.08 -7.27 15.89
N TYR A 10 -23.05 -7.35 16.81
CA TYR A 10 -23.54 -8.63 17.34
C TYR A 10 -24.22 -9.47 16.26
N VAL A 11 -25.10 -8.87 15.45
CA VAL A 11 -25.78 -9.55 14.33
C VAL A 11 -24.78 -9.98 13.26
N ALA A 12 -23.78 -9.13 12.95
CA ALA A 12 -22.72 -9.46 12.00
C ALA A 12 -21.89 -10.66 12.47
N ILE A 13 -21.52 -10.75 13.75
CA ILE A 13 -20.77 -11.90 14.28
C ILE A 13 -21.56 -13.21 14.12
N GLN A 14 -22.88 -13.18 14.33
CA GLN A 14 -23.74 -14.37 14.22
C GLN A 14 -23.99 -14.79 12.76
N THR A 15 -24.04 -13.84 11.83
CA THR A 15 -24.36 -14.13 10.41
C THR A 15 -23.12 -14.39 9.56
N ILE A 16 -22.02 -13.72 9.85
CA ILE A 16 -20.79 -13.68 9.03
C ILE A 16 -19.68 -14.54 9.67
N GLY A 17 -19.81 -14.93 10.94
CA GLY A 17 -18.81 -15.73 11.63
C GLY A 17 -17.47 -14.98 11.80
N PRO A 18 -16.31 -15.68 11.75
CA PRO A 18 -15.00 -15.05 11.98
C PRO A 18 -14.65 -13.93 10.98
N PHE A 19 -15.32 -13.88 9.82
CA PHE A 19 -15.16 -12.79 8.85
C PHE A 19 -15.66 -11.43 9.38
N ALA A 20 -16.44 -11.39 10.45
CA ALA A 20 -16.89 -10.14 11.07
C ALA A 20 -15.73 -9.27 11.56
N ILE A 21 -14.57 -9.87 11.88
CA ILE A 21 -13.36 -9.13 12.31
C ILE A 21 -12.63 -8.48 11.12
N LEU A 22 -12.83 -9.00 9.91
CA LEU A 22 -12.18 -8.51 8.70
C LEU A 22 -12.68 -7.11 8.33
N LEU A 23 -13.98 -6.86 8.50
CA LEU A 23 -14.59 -5.56 8.22
C LEU A 23 -13.93 -4.42 9.02
N PRO A 24 -13.96 -4.41 10.37
CA PRO A 24 -13.34 -3.34 11.14
C PRO A 24 -11.82 -3.28 10.93
N PHE A 25 -11.16 -4.40 10.64
CA PHE A 25 -9.75 -4.42 10.29
C PHE A 25 -9.48 -3.66 8.98
N VAL A 26 -10.16 -4.03 7.89
CA VAL A 26 -9.99 -3.41 6.57
C VAL A 26 -10.42 -1.94 6.61
N PHE A 27 -11.58 -1.63 7.20
CA PHE A 27 -12.04 -0.25 7.36
C PHE A 27 -11.10 0.58 8.24
N GLY A 28 -10.60 0.01 9.33
CA GLY A 28 -9.64 0.69 10.21
C GLY A 28 -8.36 1.05 9.47
N HIS A 29 -7.81 0.13 8.68
CA HIS A 29 -6.62 0.37 7.87
C HIS A 29 -6.86 1.39 6.76
N PHE A 30 -8.00 1.32 6.08
CA PHE A 30 -8.38 2.29 5.06
C PHE A 30 -8.53 3.70 5.66
N LEU A 31 -9.22 3.84 6.80
CA LEU A 31 -9.33 5.11 7.51
C LEU A 31 -7.97 5.64 7.97
N LEU A 32 -7.09 4.74 8.43
CA LEU A 32 -5.73 5.09 8.83
C LEU A 32 -4.92 5.63 7.64
N PHE A 33 -5.00 4.98 6.48
CA PHE A 33 -4.33 5.44 5.26
C PHE A 33 -4.91 6.72 4.69
N CYS A 34 -6.23 6.81 4.52
CA CYS A 34 -6.87 7.94 3.87
C CYS A 34 -6.96 9.19 4.76
N ASN A 35 -7.33 9.03 6.05
CA ASN A 35 -7.57 10.16 6.95
C ASN A 35 -6.34 10.54 7.76
N VAL A 36 -5.68 9.57 8.42
CA VAL A 36 -4.63 9.88 9.39
C VAL A 36 -3.31 10.19 8.69
N PHE A 37 -2.87 9.28 7.84
CA PHE A 37 -1.58 9.39 7.15
C PHE A 37 -1.71 10.05 5.77
N ARG A 38 -2.92 10.14 5.22
CA ARG A 38 -3.22 10.69 3.88
C ARG A 38 -2.20 10.21 2.85
N ILE A 39 -2.01 8.90 2.81
CA ILE A 39 -1.04 8.23 1.95
C ILE A 39 -1.52 8.31 0.50
N GLY A 40 -0.59 8.45 -0.45
CA GLY A 40 -0.93 8.46 -1.87
C GLY A 40 -1.53 7.13 -2.33
N THR A 41 -2.49 7.20 -3.26
CA THR A 41 -3.26 6.07 -3.79
C THR A 41 -2.40 4.88 -4.24
N ASP A 42 -1.18 5.12 -4.70
CA ASP A 42 -0.24 4.06 -5.10
C ASP A 42 0.02 3.01 -4.00
N PHE A 43 0.13 3.44 -2.74
CA PHE A 43 0.39 2.53 -1.63
C PHE A 43 -0.87 1.80 -1.16
N GLU A 44 -2.05 2.42 -1.34
CA GLU A 44 -3.33 1.78 -1.04
C GLU A 44 -3.57 0.58 -1.98
N VAL A 45 -3.28 0.76 -3.27
CA VAL A 45 -3.37 -0.31 -4.27
C VAL A 45 -2.37 -1.42 -3.96
N LEU A 46 -1.11 -1.08 -3.63
CA LEU A 46 -0.10 -2.08 -3.28
C LEU A 46 -0.52 -2.89 -2.05
N TRP A 47 -1.06 -2.23 -1.03
CA TRP A 47 -1.56 -2.88 0.18
C TRP A 47 -2.73 -3.83 -0.12
N ALA A 48 -3.69 -3.39 -0.95
CA ALA A 48 -4.84 -4.20 -1.34
C ALA A 48 -4.43 -5.41 -2.20
N CYS A 49 -3.55 -5.21 -3.19
CA CYS A 49 -2.98 -6.29 -3.99
C CYS A 49 -2.29 -7.33 -3.09
N TRP A 50 -1.49 -6.89 -2.13
CA TRP A 50 -0.79 -7.80 -1.22
C TRP A 50 -1.75 -8.58 -0.32
N LEU A 51 -2.79 -7.93 0.21
CA LEU A 51 -3.83 -8.60 0.98
C LEU A 51 -4.50 -9.71 0.17
N ILE A 52 -4.88 -9.41 -1.08
CA ILE A 52 -5.48 -10.39 -1.99
C ILE A 52 -4.54 -11.56 -2.22
N VAL A 53 -3.24 -11.31 -2.44
CA VAL A 53 -2.23 -12.38 -2.63
C VAL A 53 -2.12 -13.27 -1.39
N ILE A 54 -2.01 -12.69 -0.18
CA ILE A 54 -1.93 -13.49 1.05
C ILE A 54 -3.18 -14.35 1.22
N VAL A 55 -4.37 -13.75 1.08
CA VAL A 55 -5.65 -14.47 1.25
C VAL A 55 -5.77 -15.58 0.21
N THR A 56 -5.38 -15.32 -1.04
CA THR A 56 -5.43 -16.32 -2.11
C THR A 56 -4.48 -17.47 -1.82
N VAL A 57 -3.22 -17.20 -1.48
CA VAL A 57 -2.21 -18.23 -1.18
C VAL A 57 -2.61 -19.06 0.04
N THR A 58 -3.05 -18.43 1.12
CA THR A 58 -3.48 -19.14 2.34
C THR A 58 -4.74 -19.97 2.09
N SER A 59 -5.66 -19.49 1.25
CA SER A 59 -6.84 -20.26 0.82
C SER A 59 -6.47 -21.46 -0.06
N PHE A 60 -5.46 -21.35 -0.93
CA PHE A 60 -5.00 -22.48 -1.76
C PHE A 60 -4.28 -23.56 -0.95
N LEU A 61 -3.70 -23.20 0.20
CA LEU A 61 -3.00 -24.13 1.09
C LEU A 61 -3.93 -24.77 2.14
N ASP A 62 -5.24 -24.48 2.10
CA ASP A 62 -6.22 -24.85 3.15
C ASP A 62 -5.81 -24.42 4.58
N CYS A 63 -4.91 -23.44 4.68
CA CYS A 63 -4.37 -22.89 5.93
C CYS A 63 -4.91 -21.47 6.13
N LEU A 64 -6.23 -21.31 6.08
CA LEU A 64 -6.90 -20.02 6.25
C LEU A 64 -6.93 -19.60 7.74
N ASP A 65 -5.75 -19.31 8.29
CA ASP A 65 -5.61 -18.77 9.65
C ASP A 65 -5.61 -17.24 9.61
N TRP A 66 -6.65 -16.65 10.18
CA TRP A 66 -6.80 -15.20 10.29
C TRP A 66 -5.67 -14.55 11.08
N TRP A 67 -5.15 -15.22 12.12
CA TRP A 67 -4.04 -14.67 12.90
C TRP A 67 -2.78 -14.58 12.06
N LEU A 68 -2.53 -15.54 11.17
CA LEU A 68 -1.42 -15.51 10.24
C LEU A 68 -1.57 -14.36 9.23
N ILE A 69 -2.75 -14.21 8.64
CA ILE A 69 -3.03 -13.11 7.69
C ILE A 69 -2.81 -11.76 8.36
N LEU A 70 -3.33 -11.57 9.58
CA LEU A 70 -3.16 -10.34 10.36
C LEU A 70 -1.69 -10.11 10.75
N ALA A 71 -0.98 -11.16 11.18
CA ALA A 71 0.42 -11.09 11.54
C ALA A 71 1.34 -10.75 10.35
N LEU A 72 0.97 -11.14 9.13
CA LEU A 72 1.70 -10.77 7.91
C LEU A 72 1.31 -9.38 7.40
N GLN A 73 0.02 -9.02 7.49
CA GLN A 73 -0.49 -7.76 6.96
C GLN A 73 -0.11 -6.55 7.83
N THR A 74 -0.03 -6.72 9.15
CA THR A 74 0.30 -5.65 10.11
C THR A 74 1.72 -5.09 9.90
N PRO A 75 2.80 -5.89 9.86
CA PRO A 75 4.15 -5.36 9.63
C PRO A 75 4.29 -4.74 8.25
N LEU A 76 3.64 -5.29 7.22
CA LEU A 76 3.62 -4.65 5.90
C LEU A 76 2.94 -3.28 5.96
N THR A 77 1.79 -3.18 6.62
CA THR A 77 1.09 -1.90 6.83
C THR A 77 2.02 -0.90 7.49
N VAL A 78 2.66 -1.28 8.60
CA VAL A 78 3.59 -0.41 9.33
C VAL A 78 4.75 0.02 8.43
N LEU A 79 5.31 -0.90 7.64
CA LEU A 79 6.39 -0.59 6.70
C LEU A 79 5.94 0.42 5.64
N LEU A 80 4.77 0.22 5.03
CA LEU A 80 4.22 1.17 4.05
C LEU A 80 3.94 2.54 4.66
N VAL A 81 3.43 2.59 5.90
CA VAL A 81 3.24 3.85 6.64
C VAL A 81 4.57 4.55 6.87
N ILE A 82 5.60 3.84 7.35
CA ILE A 82 6.93 4.42 7.59
C ILE A 82 7.53 4.94 6.29
N LEU A 83 7.43 4.18 5.19
CA LEU A 83 7.91 4.59 3.88
C LEU A 83 7.15 5.82 3.36
N ALA A 84 5.84 5.86 3.54
CA ALA A 84 5.01 7.00 3.16
C ALA A 84 5.34 8.24 4.01
N MET A 85 5.54 8.10 5.33
CA MET A 85 5.94 9.18 6.24
C MET A 85 7.33 9.73 5.91
N ARG A 86 8.24 8.88 5.44
CA ARG A 86 9.58 9.29 4.97
C ARG A 86 9.56 9.93 3.58
N SER A 87 8.45 9.80 2.84
CA SER A 87 8.31 10.46 1.57
C SER A 87 8.20 11.98 1.80
N PRO A 88 8.91 12.81 1.02
CA PRO A 88 8.78 14.27 1.12
C PRO A 88 7.37 14.77 0.73
N ARG A 89 6.53 13.89 0.18
CA ARG A 89 5.10 14.12 -0.11
C ARG A 89 4.16 13.92 1.07
N TYR A 90 4.67 13.55 2.23
CA TYR A 90 3.81 13.27 3.37
C TYR A 90 3.16 14.54 3.93
N HIS A 91 1.84 14.60 3.88
CA HIS A 91 1.03 15.72 4.37
C HIS A 91 0.08 15.33 5.52
N GLY A 92 0.21 14.10 6.04
CA GLY A 92 -0.64 13.62 7.13
C GLY A 92 -0.31 14.24 8.49
N ILE A 93 -0.86 13.63 9.54
CA ILE A 93 -0.61 14.08 10.92
C ILE A 93 0.88 14.09 11.25
N GLY A 94 1.34 15.15 11.92
CA GLY A 94 2.73 15.30 12.34
C GLY A 94 3.73 15.63 11.23
N CYS A 95 3.27 15.92 10.00
CA CYS A 95 4.14 16.20 8.85
C CYS A 95 5.22 17.25 9.13
N ARG A 96 4.91 18.33 9.87
CA ARG A 96 5.88 19.38 10.23
C ARG A 96 7.01 18.91 11.17
N LYS A 97 6.78 17.88 11.98
CA LYS A 97 7.82 17.31 12.87
C LYS A 97 8.66 16.26 12.16
N ILE A 98 8.06 15.50 11.24
CA ILE A 98 8.70 14.37 10.56
C ILE A 98 9.47 14.83 9.32
N ASN A 99 8.97 15.84 8.60
CA ASN A 99 9.57 16.37 7.39
C ASN A 99 9.90 17.86 7.54
N PRO A 100 11.11 18.21 8.01
CA PRO A 100 11.53 19.60 8.13
C PRO A 100 11.64 20.31 6.77
N ASP A 101 11.82 19.55 5.67
CA ASP A 101 11.92 20.06 4.29
C ASP A 101 10.57 20.23 3.57
N LEU A 102 9.46 20.10 4.30
CA LEU A 102 8.09 20.18 3.73
C LEU A 102 7.87 21.49 2.96
N ASN A 103 8.37 22.62 3.47
CA ASN A 103 8.23 23.92 2.82
C ASN A 103 9.00 23.99 1.49
N ALA A 104 10.18 23.37 1.40
CA ALA A 104 10.93 23.29 0.15
C ALA A 104 10.20 22.44 -0.89
N TYR A 105 9.50 21.38 -0.45
CA TYR A 105 8.70 20.52 -1.33
C TYR A 105 7.43 21.19 -1.86
N LEU A 106 6.71 21.92 -1.00
CA LEU A 106 5.52 22.68 -1.40
C LEU A 106 5.85 23.75 -2.45
N ASN A 107 7.08 24.27 -2.45
CA ASN A 107 7.54 25.31 -3.36
C ASN A 107 8.12 24.78 -4.69
N ASP A 108 8.30 23.45 -4.87
CA ASP A 108 8.83 22.86 -6.12
C ASP A 108 7.87 21.79 -6.72
N PRO A 109 6.95 22.21 -7.60
CA PRO A 109 5.99 21.31 -8.24
C PRO A 109 6.63 20.27 -9.17
N LYS A 110 7.87 20.46 -9.66
CA LYS A 110 8.51 19.52 -10.60
C LYS A 110 9.02 18.25 -9.92
N ARG A 111 9.20 18.27 -8.60
CA ARG A 111 9.61 17.10 -7.79
C ARG A 111 8.46 16.12 -7.52
N ASN A 112 7.34 16.23 -8.25
CA ASN A 112 6.10 15.47 -8.06
C ASN A 112 5.96 14.15 -8.86
N GLU A 113 7.04 13.58 -9.42
CA GLU A 113 6.96 12.20 -9.95
C GLU A 113 6.88 11.15 -8.83
N GLY A 114 5.79 10.36 -8.82
CA GLY A 114 5.46 9.32 -7.82
C GLY A 114 6.66 8.46 -7.42
N PHE A 115 6.76 8.09 -6.13
CA PHE A 115 7.78 7.13 -5.69
C PHE A 115 7.60 5.80 -6.43
N VAL A 116 6.35 5.33 -6.56
CA VAL A 116 6.02 4.14 -7.34
C VAL A 116 6.33 4.36 -8.82
N LEU A 117 5.98 5.49 -9.41
CA LEU A 117 6.41 5.81 -10.78
C LEU A 117 7.93 5.83 -10.96
N ARG A 118 8.71 6.30 -9.98
CA ARG A 118 10.18 6.27 -10.05
C ARG A 118 10.75 4.87 -9.88
N THR A 119 10.19 4.05 -8.99
CA THR A 119 10.62 2.66 -8.77
C THR A 119 10.20 1.76 -9.93
N VAL A 120 8.94 1.84 -10.36
CA VAL A 120 8.40 1.17 -11.55
C VAL A 120 9.15 1.63 -12.79
N ARG A 121 9.36 2.94 -12.99
CA ARG A 121 10.17 3.44 -14.13
C ARG A 121 11.61 2.94 -14.03
N ARG A 122 12.25 2.87 -12.85
CA ARG A 122 13.59 2.26 -12.74
C ARG A 122 13.59 0.77 -13.07
N LEU A 123 12.58 0.02 -12.62
CA LEU A 123 12.45 -1.41 -12.90
C LEU A 123 12.13 -1.68 -14.39
N PHE A 124 11.28 -0.86 -15.00
CA PHE A 124 10.95 -0.96 -16.43
C PHE A 124 12.05 -0.39 -17.35
N ARG A 125 12.82 0.61 -16.91
CA ARG A 125 13.98 1.15 -17.67
C ARG A 125 15.11 0.12 -17.80
N PHE A 126 15.12 -0.94 -16.99
CA PHE A 126 16.03 -2.08 -17.16
C PHE A 126 15.57 -3.08 -18.23
N ARG A 127 14.31 -3.01 -18.68
CA ARG A 127 13.76 -3.92 -19.71
C ARG A 127 13.79 -3.34 -21.12
N GLU A 128 14.03 -2.04 -21.27
CA GLU A 128 14.43 -1.45 -22.55
C GLU A 128 15.94 -1.71 -22.77
N ALA A 129 16.30 -2.98 -22.88
CA ALA A 129 17.57 -3.36 -23.48
C ALA A 129 17.56 -2.87 -24.94
N ASP A 130 18.56 -2.06 -25.26
CA ASP A 130 18.75 -1.33 -26.49
C ASP A 130 18.52 -2.21 -27.75
N PRO A 131 17.43 -2.01 -28.53
CA PRO A 131 17.18 -2.77 -29.75
C PRO A 131 18.17 -2.42 -30.88
N THR A 132 19.11 -1.49 -30.67
CA THR A 132 20.14 -1.16 -31.67
C THR A 132 21.36 -2.08 -31.61
N ALA A 133 21.50 -2.93 -30.58
CA ALA A 133 22.60 -3.89 -30.48
C ALA A 133 22.56 -4.98 -31.56
N THR A 134 21.37 -5.40 -32.02
CA THR A 134 21.23 -6.42 -33.07
C THR A 134 21.48 -5.91 -34.49
N ARG A 135 21.58 -4.59 -34.71
CA ARG A 135 21.79 -4.02 -36.05
C ARG A 135 23.26 -3.87 -36.45
N ARG A 136 24.20 -4.15 -35.54
CA ARG A 136 25.65 -4.06 -35.82
C ARG A 136 26.28 -5.37 -36.31
N GLU A 137 25.66 -6.52 -36.09
CA GLU A 137 26.22 -7.80 -36.59
C GLU A 137 25.85 -8.12 -38.04
N GLU A 138 24.83 -7.47 -38.61
CA GLU A 138 24.38 -7.73 -39.99
C GLU A 138 25.17 -6.93 -41.06
N LYS A 139 26.23 -6.20 -40.68
CA LYS A 139 26.97 -5.31 -41.57
C LYS A 139 28.40 -5.73 -41.92
N HIS A 140 28.78 -6.98 -41.68
CA HIS A 140 30.08 -7.52 -42.10
C HIS A 140 29.94 -8.92 -42.75
N PRO A 141 29.79 -8.99 -44.09
CA PRO A 141 30.28 -10.10 -44.89
C PRO A 141 31.81 -10.02 -45.10
#